data_AF-A0A800EPV1-F1
#
_entry.id   AF-A0A800EPV1-F1
#
_cell.length_a   1.000
_cell.length_b   1.000
_cell.length_c   1.000
_cell.angle_alpha   90.00
_cell.angle_beta   90.00
_cell.angle_gamma   90.00
#
_symmetry.space_group_name_H-M   'P 1'
#
loop_
_entity.id
_entity.type
_entity.pdbx_description
1 polymer ?
#
loop_
_entity_poly.entity_id
_entity_poly.type
_entity_poly.pdbx_seq_one_letter_code
_entity_poly.pdbx_strand_id
1 'polypeptide(L)'
;MIFWDTSAVIPLIVDEPSSSRLAEVFERDPGMVVWGGTSVECTSALARLERQGTVAAPDVDAARDLLQTLASSWTEVLPTDGVREHAGRDLLRHPL
;
A
#
# COMPACT_ATOMS: atom_id res chain seq x y z
N MET A 1 -1.83 -3.98 -15.53
CA MET A 1 -1.36 -2.91 -14.64
C MET A 1 -2.48 -2.63 -13.64
N ILE A 2 -2.22 -2.87 -12.36
CA ILE A 2 -3.23 -2.84 -11.28
C ILE A 2 -2.94 -1.65 -10.36
N PHE A 3 -4.00 -1.01 -9.84
CA PHE A 3 -3.87 -0.03 -8.77
C PHE A 3 -3.86 -0.75 -7.41
N TRP A 4 -2.82 -0.53 -6.61
CA TRP A 4 -2.59 -1.13 -5.31
C TRP A 4 -2.84 -0.10 -4.22
N ASP A 5 -3.90 -0.30 -3.44
CA ASP A 5 -4.12 0.42 -2.20
C ASP A 5 -3.17 -0.08 -1.10
N THR A 6 -2.94 0.73 -0.07
CA THR A 6 -2.13 0.37 1.11
C THR A 6 -2.54 -0.99 1.69
N SER A 7 -3.84 -1.27 1.77
CA SER A 7 -4.35 -2.56 2.28
C SER A 7 -3.97 -3.77 1.43
N ALA A 8 -3.65 -3.58 0.15
CA ALA A 8 -3.16 -4.62 -0.75
C ALA A 8 -1.63 -4.71 -0.78
N VAL A 9 -0.92 -3.66 -0.36
CA VAL A 9 0.55 -3.66 -0.26
C VAL A 9 1.02 -4.35 1.02
N ILE A 10 0.36 -4.13 2.17
CA ILE A 10 0.76 -4.70 3.45
C ILE A 10 0.97 -6.23 3.41
N PRO A 11 0.08 -7.03 2.80
CA PRO A 11 0.24 -8.49 2.74
C PRO A 11 1.40 -8.97 1.85
N LEU A 12 2.07 -8.07 1.11
CA LEU A 12 3.30 -8.39 0.37
C LEU A 12 4.57 -8.23 1.23
N ILE A 13 4.48 -7.54 2.37
CA ILE A 13 5.62 -7.18 3.22
C ILE A 13 5.47 -7.66 4.67
N VAL A 14 4.26 -8.04 5.08
CA VAL A 14 3.93 -8.63 6.39
C VAL A 14 2.99 -9.82 6.17
N ASP A 15 3.17 -10.88 6.95
CA ASP A 15 2.29 -12.05 6.90
C ASP A 15 0.87 -11.73 7.43
N GLU A 16 -0.07 -11.61 6.50
CA GLU A 16 -1.50 -11.43 6.69
C GLU A 16 -2.28 -12.59 6.05
N PRO A 17 -3.55 -12.84 6.42
CA PRO A 17 -4.37 -13.90 5.80
C PRO A 17 -4.51 -13.80 4.28
N SER A 18 -4.33 -12.61 3.70
CA SER A 18 -4.41 -12.35 2.26
C SER A 18 -3.07 -12.44 1.52
N SER A 19 -1.95 -12.73 2.20
CA SER A 19 -0.61 -12.70 1.62
C SER A 19 -0.45 -13.61 0.41
N SER A 20 -0.88 -14.88 0.51
CA SER A 20 -0.79 -15.84 -0.60
C SER A 20 -1.52 -15.36 -1.84
N ARG A 21 -2.76 -14.89 -1.66
CA ARG A 21 -3.58 -14.39 -2.75
C ARG A 21 -2.98 -13.14 -3.40
N LEU A 22 -2.45 -12.21 -2.61
CA LEU A 22 -1.88 -10.98 -3.15
C LEU A 22 -0.50 -11.20 -3.78
N ALA A 23 0.28 -12.15 -3.28
CA ALA A 23 1.50 -12.62 -3.93
C ALA A 23 1.20 -13.19 -5.33
N GLU A 24 0.17 -14.04 -5.47
CA GLU A 24 -0.25 -14.56 -6.78
C GLU A 24 -0.68 -13.43 -7.75
N VAL A 25 -1.33 -12.38 -7.25
CA VAL A 25 -1.70 -11.22 -8.07
C VAL A 25 -0.45 -10.46 -8.51
N PHE A 26 0.50 -10.24 -7.60
CA PHE A 26 1.77 -9.58 -7.89
C PHE A 26 2.62 -10.37 -8.89
N GLU A 27 2.71 -11.69 -8.75
CA GLU A 27 3.44 -12.56 -9.68
C GLU A 27 2.87 -12.51 -11.09
N ARG A 28 1.54 -12.41 -11.23
CA ARG A 28 0.86 -12.31 -12.52
C ARG A 28 1.01 -10.94 -13.18
N ASP A 29 1.07 -9.88 -12.37
CA ASP A 29 1.23 -8.50 -12.84
C ASP A 29 2.09 -7.69 -11.85
N PRO A 30 3.42 -7.73 -12.00
CA PRO A 30 4.34 -7.02 -11.10
C PRO A 30 4.27 -5.50 -11.22
N GLY A 31 3.56 -4.97 -12.23
CA GLY A 31 3.41 -3.54 -12.45
C GLY A 31 2.46 -2.92 -11.43
N MET A 32 3.03 -2.31 -10.39
CA MET A 32 2.27 -1.64 -9.33
C MET A 32 2.04 -0.16 -9.66
N VAL A 33 0.79 0.27 -9.65
CA VAL A 33 0.41 1.69 -9.59
C VAL A 33 -0.13 1.97 -8.19
N VAL A 34 0.35 3.00 -7.52
CA VAL A 34 -0.04 3.33 -6.13
C VAL A 34 -0.42 4.79 -5.98
N TRP A 35 -1.05 5.15 -4.86
CA TRP A 35 -1.18 6.55 -4.46
C TRP A 35 0.17 7.10 -3.99
N GLY A 36 0.46 8.38 -4.25
CA GLY A 36 1.69 9.03 -3.77
C GLY A 36 1.85 9.04 -2.23
N GLY A 37 0.78 8.80 -1.48
CA GLY A 37 0.82 8.63 -0.02
C GLY A 37 1.02 7.19 0.46
N THR A 38 0.98 6.18 -0.42
CA THR A 38 0.96 4.76 -0.02
C THR A 38 2.17 4.35 0.81
N SER A 39 3.38 4.86 0.54
CA SER A 39 4.56 4.58 1.38
C SER A 39 4.39 5.08 2.82
N VAL A 40 3.81 6.28 3.00
CA VAL A 40 3.54 6.87 4.33
C VAL A 40 2.47 6.07 5.07
N GLU A 41 1.42 5.68 4.37
CA GLU A 41 0.34 4.86 4.94
C GLU A 41 0.82 3.46 5.33
N CYS A 42 1.64 2.82 4.51
CA CYS A 42 2.28 1.54 4.84
C CYS A 42 3.18 1.68 6.08
N THR A 43 4.01 2.72 6.12
CA THR A 43 4.87 3.01 7.29
C THR A 43 4.04 3.20 8.56
N SER A 44 2.91 3.91 8.47
CA SER A 44 1.97 4.10 9.58
C SER A 44 1.34 2.77 10.04
N ALA A 45 0.96 1.90 9.09
CA ALA A 45 0.43 0.57 9.38
C ALA A 45 1.47 -0.32 10.08
N LEU A 46 2.70 -0.37 9.60
CA LEU A 46 3.80 -1.10 10.23
C LEU A 46 4.06 -0.61 11.67
N ALA A 47 4.15 0.70 11.87
CA ALA A 47 4.34 1.29 13.20
C ALA A 47 3.17 0.97 14.15
N ARG A 48 1.94 0.83 13.63
CA ARG A 48 0.78 0.40 14.41
C ARG A 48 0.87 -1.06 14.80
N LEU A 49 1.26 -1.95 13.89
CA LEU A 49 1.44 -3.38 14.15
C LEU A 49 2.51 -3.62 15.21
N GLU A 50 3.61 -2.86 15.17
CA GLU A 50 4.67 -2.89 16.18
C GLU A 50 4.14 -2.53 17.57
N ARG A 51 3.44 -1.39 17.70
CA ARG A 51 2.87 -0.94 18.98
C ARG A 51 1.83 -1.90 19.55
N GLN A 52 1.16 -2.65 18.69
CA GLN A 52 0.18 -3.66 19.07
C GLN A 52 0.83 -5.00 19.47
N GLY A 53 2.14 -5.16 19.24
CA GLY A 53 2.86 -6.41 19.48
C GLY A 53 2.48 -7.52 18.49
N THR A 54 1.80 -7.18 17.39
CA THR A 54 1.40 -8.13 16.34
C THR A 54 2.61 -8.56 15.52
N VAL A 55 3.57 -7.66 15.33
CA VAL A 55 4.82 -7.87 14.59
C VAL A 55 5.97 -7.38 15.46
N ALA A 56 7.04 -8.18 15.58
CA ALA A 56 8.20 -7.79 16.37
C ALA A 56 9.03 -6.71 15.66
N ALA A 57 9.75 -5.86 16.41
CA ALA A 57 10.54 -4.77 15.83
C ALA A 57 11.53 -5.23 14.73
N PRO A 58 12.27 -6.34 14.85
CA PRO A 58 13.13 -6.82 13.76
C PRO A 58 12.36 -7.19 12.48
N ASP A 59 11.14 -7.70 12.62
CA ASP A 59 10.28 -8.05 11.49
C ASP A 59 9.69 -6.79 10.82
N VAL A 60 9.47 -5.73 11.60
CA VAL A 60 9.08 -4.40 11.07
C VAL A 60 10.20 -3.78 10.24
N ASP A 61 11.46 -3.88 10.70
CA ASP A 61 12.61 -3.40 9.93
C ASP A 61 12.73 -4.15 8.59
N ALA A 62 12.59 -5.48 8.61
CA ALA A 62 12.56 -6.28 7.38
C ALA A 62 11.40 -5.89 6.45
N ALA A 63 10.19 -5.67 7.00
CA ALA A 63 9.04 -5.22 6.23
C ALA A 63 9.25 -3.83 5.60
N ARG A 64 9.96 -2.93 6.28
CA ARG A 64 10.34 -1.62 5.74
C ARG A 64 11.32 -1.73 4.58
N ASP A 65 12.29 -2.63 4.65
CA ASP A 65 13.24 -2.87 3.56
C ASP A 65 12.54 -3.44 2.31
N LEU A 66 11.58 -4.35 2.52
CA LEU A 66 10.72 -4.85 1.43
C LEU A 66 9.86 -3.73 0.84
N LEU A 67 9.27 -2.87 1.67
CA LEU A 67 8.50 -1.71 1.21
C LEU A 67 9.36 -0.76 0.36
N GLN A 68 10.60 -0.49 0.77
CA GLN A 68 11.53 0.33 -0.01
C GLN A 68 11.85 -0.31 -1.37
N THR A 69 12.00 -1.64 -1.40
CA THR A 69 12.22 -2.39 -2.64
C THR A 69 11.04 -2.23 -3.58
N LEU A 70 9.80 -2.43 -3.10
CA LEU A 70 8.59 -2.20 -3.91
C LEU A 70 8.50 -0.74 -4.38
N ALA A 71 8.71 0.22 -3.47
CA ALA A 71 8.62 1.65 -3.76
C ALA A 71 9.63 2.12 -4.81
N SER A 72 10.79 1.47 -4.91
CA SER A 72 11.77 1.80 -5.95
C SER A 72 11.32 1.48 -7.38
N SER A 73 10.24 0.71 -7.53
CA SER A 73 9.79 0.17 -8.81
C SER A 73 8.35 0.53 -9.19
N TRP A 74 7.52 0.95 -8.23
CA TRP A 74 6.11 1.28 -8.51
C TRP A 74 5.95 2.62 -9.23
N THR A 75 4.78 2.81 -9.85
CA THR A 75 4.37 4.09 -10.43
C THR A 75 3.43 4.81 -9.48
N GLU A 76 3.81 6.02 -9.06
CA GLU A 76 2.99 6.83 -8.16
C GLU A 76 2.01 7.72 -8.91
N VAL A 77 0.76 7.69 -8.49
CA VAL A 77 -0.27 8.68 -8.84
C VAL A 77 -0.14 9.86 -7.90
N LEU A 78 0.31 11.00 -8.43
CA LEU A 78 0.51 12.22 -7.67
C LEU A 78 -0.81 12.95 -7.37
N PRO A 79 -0.87 13.73 -6.27
CA PRO A 79 -2.02 14.55 -5.89
C PRO A 79 -2.18 15.78 -6.80
N THR A 80 -2.39 15.57 -8.10
CA THR A 80 -2.65 16.66 -9.05
C THR A 80 -4.04 17.25 -8.83
N ASP A 81 -4.26 18.48 -9.30
CA ASP A 81 -5.57 19.13 -9.17
C ASP A 81 -6.67 18.35 -9.89
N GLY A 82 -6.37 17.73 -11.04
CA GLY A 82 -7.32 16.86 -11.73
C GLY A 82 -7.75 15.65 -10.91
N VAL A 83 -6.84 15.04 -10.15
CA VAL A 83 -7.17 13.93 -9.23
C VAL A 83 -8.06 14.43 -8.09
N ARG A 84 -7.72 15.58 -7.49
CA ARG A 84 -8.49 16.18 -6.38
C ARG A 84 -9.90 16.56 -6.79
N GLU A 85 -10.05 17.22 -7.94
CA GLU A 85 -11.35 17.60 -8.49
C GLU A 85 -12.21 16.38 -8.82
N HIS A 86 -11.61 15.33 -9.38
CA HIS A 86 -12.33 14.08 -9.66
C HIS A 86 -12.83 13.43 -8.36
N ALA A 87 -11.94 13.23 -7.38
CA ALA A 87 -12.30 12.67 -6.09
C ALA A 87 -13.38 13.52 -5.38
N GLY A 88 -13.26 14.84 -5.40
CA GLY A 88 -14.27 15.74 -4.85
C GLY A 88 -15.64 15.61 -5.51
N ARG A 89 -15.69 15.48 -6.85
CA ARG A 89 -16.95 15.24 -7.58
C ARG A 89 -17.59 13.91 -7.21
N ASP A 90 -16.79 12.86 -7.01
CA ASP A 90 -17.31 11.55 -6.62
C ASP A 90 -17.91 11.58 -5.21
N LEU A 91 -17.23 12.23 -4.26
CA LEU A 91 -17.74 12.41 -2.88
C LEU A 91 -19.05 13.20 -2.82
N LEU A 92 -19.27 14.14 -3.74
CA LEU A 92 -20.55 14.87 -3.81
C LEU A 92 -21.66 14.05 -4.45
N ARG A 93 -21.31 13.05 -5.28
CA ARG A 93 -22.28 12.20 -6.00
C ARG A 93 -22.71 10.99 -5.17
N HIS A 94 -21.84 10.47 -4.31
CA HIS A 94 -22.03 9.23 -3.59
C HIS A 94 -22.06 9.47 -2.06
N PRO A 95 -23.09 8.97 -1.35
CA PRO A 95 -23.12 9.07 0.11
C PRO A 95 -22.01 8.23 0.75
N LEU A 96 -21.47 8.73 1.88
CA LEU A 96 -20.46 8.06 2.70
C LEU A 96 -21.08 7.06 3.68
#